data_AF-A0A5A7RD79-F1
#
_entry.id   AF-A0A5A7RD79-F1
#
_cell.length_a   1.000
_cell.length_b   1.000
_cell.length_c   1.000
_cell.angle_alpha   90.00
_cell.angle_beta   90.00
_cell.angle_gamma   90.00
#
_symmetry.space_group_name_H-M   'P 1'
#
loop_
_entity.id
_entity.type
_entity.pdbx_description
1 polymer ?
#
loop_
_entity_poly.entity_id
_entity_poly.type
_entity_poly.pdbx_seq_one_letter_code
_entity_poly.pdbx_strand_id
1 'polypeptide(L)'
;VEELRVLDIKFLYGCPRPTIVVLYQDAEDVRHMKTYEVALKDECFAEGPWSQNSLDNGAELLIPVPPPLCGVLIIGEETIVYCSASAFKAIGIRRSITKAYGRVDADGSRYLLGDHKGLLHLLVITHDREKVTGLKIELLGKTCIASSISYLDNDVVFVCSSYGDSQSSKGKELVAVMHTIQESNSSTQPPLEVQAVPREGDMAMQIEKGYAPPALTIKPV
;
A
#
# COMPACT_ATOMS: atom_id res chain seq x y z
N VAL A 1 20.31 9.95 23.16
CA VAL A 1 19.77 8.59 22.95
C VAL A 1 19.41 8.53 21.49
N GLU A 2 20.29 7.93 20.71
CA GLU A 2 20.10 7.66 19.28
C GLU A 2 18.99 6.60 19.13
N GLU A 3 18.25 6.67 18.04
CA GLU A 3 17.15 5.78 17.68
C GLU A 3 17.57 4.31 17.82
N LEU A 4 17.16 3.66 18.92
CA LEU A 4 17.68 2.35 19.33
C LEU A 4 17.40 1.25 18.31
N ARG A 5 16.20 1.27 17.72
CA ARG A 5 15.77 0.29 16.72
C ARG A 5 15.05 0.97 15.57
N VAL A 6 15.76 1.16 14.46
CA VAL A 6 15.17 1.62 13.20
C VAL A 6 14.36 0.49 12.57
N LEU A 7 13.11 0.79 12.21
CA LEU A 7 12.16 -0.14 11.57
C LEU A 7 12.10 0.08 10.05
N ASP A 8 12.04 1.34 9.61
CA ASP A 8 12.08 1.70 8.19
C ASP A 8 12.72 3.09 8.02
N ILE A 9 13.35 3.29 6.86
CA ILE A 9 14.01 4.54 6.48
C ILE A 9 13.77 4.83 5.00
N LYS A 10 13.45 6.09 4.69
CA LYS A 10 13.19 6.54 3.32
C LYS A 10 13.63 7.98 3.09
N PHE A 11 13.97 8.32 1.85
CA PHE A 11 14.10 9.72 1.44
C PHE A 11 12.73 10.36 1.21
N LEU A 12 12.57 11.61 1.65
CA LEU A 12 11.39 12.41 1.39
C LEU A 12 11.51 13.16 0.05
N TYR A 13 10.36 13.38 -0.59
CA TYR A 13 10.24 14.25 -1.76
C TYR A 13 9.98 15.69 -1.36
N GLY A 14 10.31 16.64 -2.25
CA GLY A 14 9.99 18.05 -2.09
C GLY A 14 10.83 18.80 -1.05
N CYS A 15 11.89 18.18 -0.53
CA CYS A 15 12.80 18.81 0.43
C CYS A 15 13.92 19.59 -0.29
N PRO A 16 14.27 20.80 0.17
CA PRO A 16 15.34 21.61 -0.44
C PRO A 16 16.73 21.00 -0.22
N ARG A 17 16.89 20.23 0.86
CA ARG A 17 18.08 19.42 1.17
C ARG A 17 17.68 17.95 1.19
N PRO A 18 18.60 17.00 0.91
CA PRO A 18 18.29 15.59 1.04
C PRO A 18 17.84 15.29 2.47
N THR A 19 16.59 14.88 2.63
CA THR A 19 15.98 14.62 3.94
C THR A 19 15.53 13.17 3.98
N ILE A 20 15.94 12.48 5.04
CA ILE A 20 15.44 11.14 5.35
C ILE A 20 14.37 11.22 6.43
N VAL A 21 13.47 10.27 6.39
CA VAL A 21 12.51 9.98 7.46
C VAL A 21 12.84 8.63 8.05
N VAL A 22 12.87 8.55 9.38
CA VAL A 22 13.25 7.37 10.16
C VAL A 22 12.09 7.01 11.06
N LEU A 23 11.56 5.80 10.90
CA LEU A 23 10.61 5.17 11.81
C LEU A 23 11.41 4.28 12.76
N TYR A 24 11.27 4.49 14.06
CA TYR A 24 12.03 3.76 15.07
C TYR A 24 11.18 3.41 16.29
N GLN A 25 11.66 2.43 17.05
CA GLN A 25 11.10 2.02 18.33
C GLN A 25 12.09 2.38 19.44
N ASP A 26 11.58 3.01 20.50
CA ASP A 26 12.39 3.40 21.66
C ASP A 26 12.50 2.27 22.71
N ALA A 27 13.10 2.58 23.87
CA ALA A 27 13.29 1.62 24.96
C ALA A 27 11.99 1.24 25.69
N GLU A 28 10.91 2.01 25.48
CA GLU A 28 9.60 1.81 26.07
C GLU A 28 8.66 1.07 25.10
N ASP A 29 9.20 0.51 24.01
CA ASP A 29 8.49 -0.14 22.92
C ASP A 29 7.50 0.77 22.17
N VAL A 30 7.66 2.09 22.29
CA VAL A 30 6.83 3.08 21.59
C VAL A 30 7.45 3.39 20.23
N ARG A 31 6.61 3.42 19.18
CA ARG A 31 7.04 3.77 17.83
C ARG A 31 6.95 5.28 17.60
N HIS A 32 8.00 5.83 17.01
CA HIS A 32 8.14 7.24 16.69
C HIS A 32 8.70 7.42 15.29
N MET A 33 8.49 8.60 14.73
CA MET A 33 9.07 8.98 13.46
C MET A 33 9.75 10.33 13.55
N LYS A 34 10.95 10.43 12.98
CA LYS A 34 11.74 11.66 12.96
C LYS A 34 12.36 11.89 11.59
N THR A 35 12.49 13.15 11.20
CA THR A 35 13.20 13.53 9.98
C THR A 35 14.61 14.02 10.28
N TYR A 36 15.51 13.78 9.34
CA TYR A 36 16.90 14.22 9.40
C TYR A 36 17.33 14.78 8.05
N GLU A 37 18.03 15.91 8.06
CA GLU A 37 18.72 16.42 6.87
C GLU A 37 20.12 15.84 6.76
N VAL A 38 20.48 15.37 5.57
CA VAL A 38 21.81 14.82 5.28
C VAL A 38 22.73 15.96 4.87
N ALA A 39 23.64 16.36 5.77
CA ALA A 39 24.67 17.34 5.47
C ALA A 39 25.86 16.65 4.80
N LEU A 40 25.80 16.50 3.47
CA LEU A 40 26.83 15.79 2.69
C LEU A 40 28.26 16.35 2.85
N LYS A 41 28.40 17.65 3.14
CA LYS A 41 29.71 18.29 3.30
C LYS A 41 30.33 18.04 4.67
N ASP A 42 29.50 17.93 5.69
CA ASP A 42 29.92 17.84 7.10
C ASP A 42 29.83 16.38 7.61
N GLU A 43 29.48 15.46 6.71
CA GLU A 43 29.30 14.01 6.97
C GLU A 43 28.44 13.72 8.20
N CYS A 44 27.42 14.56 8.44
CA CYS A 44 26.57 14.48 9.62
C CYS A 44 25.07 14.58 9.28
N PHE A 45 24.24 14.13 10.21
CA PHE A 45 22.80 14.33 10.18
C PHE A 45 22.44 15.55 11.02
N ALA A 46 21.77 16.51 10.42
CA ALA A 46 21.12 17.60 11.14
C ALA A 46 19.65 17.24 11.41
N GLU A 47 19.10 17.77 12.50
CA GLU A 47 17.68 17.58 12.81
C GLU A 47 16.81 18.10 11.66
N GLY A 48 15.89 17.26 11.21
CA GLY A 48 15.00 17.59 10.11
C GLY A 48 13.83 18.47 10.54
N PRO A 49 13.00 18.89 9.57
CA PRO A 49 12.01 19.93 9.78
C PRO A 49 10.84 19.55 10.70
N TRP A 50 10.61 18.26 10.97
CA TRP A 50 9.49 17.79 11.79
C TRP A 50 9.67 16.35 12.29
N SER A 51 8.91 16.00 13.32
CA SER A 51 8.84 14.66 13.92
C SER A 51 7.42 14.35 14.37
N GLN A 52 7.11 13.07 14.55
CA GLN A 52 5.86 12.58 15.09
C GLN A 52 6.12 11.50 16.14
N ASN A 53 5.58 11.71 17.34
CA ASN A 53 5.77 10.79 18.45
C ASN A 53 4.54 9.91 18.64
N SER A 54 4.71 8.79 19.34
CA SER A 54 3.61 7.94 19.82
C SER A 54 2.68 7.47 18.70
N LEU A 55 3.28 6.87 17.67
CA LEU A 55 2.56 6.21 16.58
C LEU A 55 1.94 4.89 17.05
N ASP A 56 1.09 4.31 16.19
CA ASP A 56 0.61 2.94 16.36
C ASP A 56 1.79 1.98 16.58
N ASN A 57 1.69 1.12 17.60
CA ASN A 57 2.68 0.10 17.91
C ASN A 57 2.84 -0.94 16.79
N GLY A 58 1.93 -0.96 15.80
CA GLY A 58 2.05 -1.73 14.56
C GLY A 58 2.71 -1.00 13.38
N ALA A 59 3.09 0.28 13.50
CA ALA A 59 3.71 1.09 12.42
C ALA A 59 5.07 0.54 11.95
N GLU A 60 5.14 -0.08 10.77
CA GLU A 60 6.38 -0.74 10.30
C GLU A 60 6.85 -0.29 8.91
N LEU A 61 6.03 0.48 8.19
CA LEU A 61 6.27 0.82 6.79
C LEU A 61 6.10 2.31 6.53
N LEU A 62 7.10 2.92 5.90
CA LEU A 62 7.08 4.29 5.40
C LEU A 62 6.96 4.31 3.88
N ILE A 63 6.00 5.09 3.37
CA ILE A 63 5.81 5.31 1.93
C ILE A 63 5.92 6.82 1.66
N PRO A 64 7.06 7.31 1.13
CA PRO A 64 7.21 8.71 0.76
C PRO A 64 6.26 9.06 -0.38
N VAL A 65 5.52 10.13 -0.22
CA VAL A 65 4.56 10.59 -1.22
C VAL A 65 5.29 11.54 -2.18
N PRO A 66 5.24 11.32 -3.50
CA PRO A 66 5.87 12.20 -4.48
C PRO A 66 5.18 13.57 -4.57
N PRO A 67 5.75 14.51 -5.34
CA PRO A 67 5.05 15.74 -5.71
C PRO A 67 3.74 15.42 -6.46
N PRO A 68 2.68 16.22 -6.26
CA PRO A 68 2.69 17.52 -5.60
C PRO A 68 2.48 17.47 -4.08
N LEU A 69 2.02 16.35 -3.52
CA LEU A 69 1.58 16.29 -2.13
C LEU A 69 2.74 16.25 -1.13
N CYS A 70 3.83 15.57 -1.49
CA CYS A 70 5.02 15.39 -0.64
C CYS A 70 4.68 14.77 0.73
N GLY A 71 5.66 14.69 1.64
CA GLY A 71 5.47 14.06 2.94
C GLY A 71 5.55 12.52 2.87
N VAL A 72 4.87 11.85 3.80
CA VAL A 72 4.99 10.39 3.98
C VAL A 72 3.72 9.79 4.54
N LEU A 73 3.41 8.57 4.09
CA LEU A 73 2.46 7.68 4.73
C LEU A 73 3.19 6.74 5.68
N ILE A 74 2.64 6.58 6.88
CA ILE A 74 3.08 5.67 7.93
C ILE A 74 1.99 4.61 8.04
N ILE A 75 2.33 3.37 7.69
CA ILE A 75 1.40 2.25 7.68
C ILE A 75 1.62 1.43 8.96
N GLY A 76 0.61 1.42 9.82
CA GLY A 76 0.53 0.55 10.99
C GLY A 76 -0.45 -0.59 10.82
N GLU A 77 -0.64 -1.35 11.91
CA GLU A 77 -1.57 -2.48 11.92
C GLU A 77 -3.00 -2.00 12.09
N GLU A 78 -3.22 -0.95 12.88
CA GLU A 78 -4.55 -0.44 13.23
C GLU A 78 -4.79 0.98 12.73
N THR A 79 -3.75 1.69 12.31
CA THR A 79 -3.87 3.04 11.77
C THR A 79 -3.02 3.25 10.52
N ILE A 80 -3.50 4.13 9.64
CA ILE A 80 -2.72 4.69 8.53
C ILE A 80 -2.67 6.20 8.73
N VAL A 81 -1.45 6.75 8.70
CA VAL A 81 -1.20 8.17 8.95
C VAL A 81 -0.50 8.77 7.75
N TYR A 82 -0.97 9.92 7.27
CA TYR A 82 -0.24 10.82 6.42
C TYR A 82 0.34 11.95 7.27
N CYS A 83 1.63 12.22 7.09
CA CYS A 83 2.34 13.29 7.79
C CYS A 83 3.22 14.08 6.83
N SER A 84 3.25 15.39 7.05
CA SER A 84 4.09 16.37 6.34
C SER A 84 4.34 17.55 7.28
N ALA A 85 5.17 18.50 6.87
CA ALA A 85 5.45 19.70 7.66
C ALA A 85 4.19 20.54 7.99
N SER A 86 3.14 20.46 7.17
CA SER A 86 1.95 21.31 7.27
C SER A 86 0.64 20.55 7.51
N ALA A 87 0.64 19.23 7.43
CA ALA A 87 -0.58 18.44 7.52
C ALA A 87 -0.35 17.07 8.16
N PHE A 88 -1.30 16.70 9.02
CA PHE A 88 -1.42 15.41 9.65
C PHE A 88 -2.84 14.88 9.43
N LYS A 89 -2.97 13.68 8.87
CA LYS A 89 -4.25 12.99 8.67
C LYS A 89 -4.11 11.53 9.05
N ALA A 90 -5.07 11.00 9.79
CA ALA A 90 -5.06 9.62 10.24
C ALA A 90 -6.43 8.97 10.01
N ILE A 91 -6.41 7.69 9.66
CA ILE A 91 -7.60 6.83 9.63
C ILE A 91 -7.32 5.56 10.43
N GLY A 92 -8.35 5.07 11.13
CA GLY A 92 -8.32 3.74 11.73
C GLY A 92 -8.67 2.69 10.69
N ILE A 93 -8.02 1.53 10.76
CA ILE A 93 -8.25 0.38 9.89
C ILE A 93 -8.53 -0.86 10.72
N ARG A 94 -9.09 -1.90 10.10
CA ARG A 94 -9.14 -3.22 10.74
C ARG A 94 -7.72 -3.75 10.86
N ARG A 95 -7.39 -4.31 12.02
CA ARG A 95 -6.06 -4.84 12.32
C ARG A 95 -5.54 -5.74 11.19
N SER A 96 -4.50 -5.28 10.49
CA SER A 96 -3.84 -6.05 9.44
C SER A 96 -2.38 -5.66 9.23
N ILE A 97 -1.53 -6.65 8.94
CA ILE A 97 -0.10 -6.47 8.68
C ILE A 97 0.10 -6.33 7.16
N THR A 98 0.50 -5.14 6.71
CA THR A 98 0.80 -4.86 5.30
C THR A 98 2.14 -5.50 4.91
N LYS A 99 2.17 -6.29 3.83
CA LYS A 99 3.36 -7.01 3.36
C LYS A 99 3.99 -6.41 2.13
N ALA A 100 3.19 -5.81 1.27
CA ALA A 100 3.67 -5.14 0.07
C ALA A 100 2.80 -3.92 -0.24
N TYR A 101 3.39 -2.96 -0.95
CA TYR A 101 2.66 -1.83 -1.50
C TYR A 101 3.11 -1.55 -2.93
N GLY A 102 2.25 -0.90 -3.70
CA GLY A 102 2.57 -0.41 -5.04
C GLY A 102 1.89 0.93 -5.27
N ARG A 103 2.61 1.90 -5.82
CA ARG A 103 2.01 3.18 -6.21
C ARG A 103 1.20 2.99 -7.50
N VAL A 104 -0.01 3.53 -7.54
CA VAL A 104 -0.90 3.46 -8.72
C VAL A 104 -0.68 4.71 -9.58
N ASP A 105 -0.89 5.89 -9.00
CA ASP A 105 -0.76 7.14 -9.74
C ASP A 105 0.63 7.76 -9.57
N ALA A 106 1.14 8.36 -10.65
CA ALA A 106 2.45 9.01 -10.65
C ALA A 106 2.54 10.15 -9.61
N ASP A 107 1.42 10.83 -9.36
CA ASP A 107 1.29 11.91 -8.36
C ASP A 107 1.21 11.41 -6.91
N GLY A 108 1.14 10.08 -6.72
CA GLY A 108 1.05 9.44 -5.42
C GLY A 108 -0.27 9.65 -4.70
N SER A 109 -1.36 9.93 -5.40
CA SER A 109 -2.70 10.05 -4.80
C SER A 109 -3.32 8.68 -4.47
N ARG A 110 -2.90 7.60 -5.14
CA ARG A 110 -3.38 6.22 -4.89
C ARG A 110 -2.25 5.19 -4.73
N TYR A 111 -2.44 4.26 -3.79
CA TYR A 111 -1.55 3.13 -3.52
C TYR A 111 -2.33 1.84 -3.32
N LEU A 112 -1.75 0.73 -3.76
CA LEU A 112 -2.18 -0.61 -3.41
C LEU A 112 -1.44 -1.08 -2.16
N LEU A 113 -2.16 -1.71 -1.23
CA LEU A 113 -1.62 -2.34 -0.03
C LEU A 113 -2.06 -3.80 0.02
N GLY A 114 -1.10 -4.73 -0.07
CA GLY A 114 -1.34 -6.16 0.08
C GLY A 114 -0.97 -6.62 1.48
N ASP A 115 -1.85 -7.35 2.15
CA ASP A 115 -1.64 -7.80 3.53
C ASP A 115 -1.24 -9.28 3.67
N HIS A 116 -0.90 -9.66 4.90
CA HIS A 116 -0.53 -11.04 5.29
C HIS A 116 -1.63 -12.09 5.09
N LYS A 117 -2.89 -11.70 4.81
CA LYS A 117 -4.01 -12.59 4.49
C LYS A 117 -4.27 -12.65 2.98
N GLY A 118 -3.47 -11.94 2.18
CA GLY A 118 -3.64 -11.79 0.74
C GLY A 118 -4.77 -10.82 0.38
N LEU A 119 -5.25 -9.98 1.30
CA LEU A 119 -6.23 -8.96 0.95
C LEU A 119 -5.52 -7.76 0.30
N LEU A 120 -6.07 -7.31 -0.83
CA LEU A 120 -5.57 -6.16 -1.59
C LEU A 120 -6.49 -4.96 -1.35
N HIS A 121 -5.92 -3.88 -0.84
CA HIS A 121 -6.62 -2.63 -0.57
C HIS A 121 -6.10 -1.50 -1.46
N LEU A 122 -6.97 -0.56 -1.80
CA LEU A 122 -6.64 0.72 -2.41
C LEU A 122 -6.67 1.81 -1.32
N LEU A 123 -5.52 2.40 -1.05
CA LEU A 123 -5.38 3.60 -0.24
C LEU A 123 -5.43 4.83 -1.15
N VAL A 124 -6.32 5.76 -0.85
CA VAL A 124 -6.52 7.02 -1.57
C VAL A 124 -6.22 8.19 -0.63
N ILE A 125 -5.31 9.06 -1.06
CA ILE A 125 -5.10 10.37 -0.44
C ILE A 125 -6.09 11.33 -1.08
N THR A 126 -7.03 11.85 -0.29
CA THR A 126 -7.92 12.91 -0.76
C THR A 126 -7.22 14.25 -0.59
N HIS A 127 -7.26 15.09 -1.62
CA HIS A 127 -6.58 16.39 -1.62
C HIS A 127 -7.37 17.43 -2.41
N ASP A 128 -7.17 18.70 -2.05
CA ASP A 128 -7.56 19.86 -2.85
C ASP A 128 -6.27 20.54 -3.33
N ARG A 129 -5.98 20.42 -4.63
CA ARG A 129 -4.70 20.82 -5.24
C ARG A 129 -3.52 20.15 -4.52
N GLU A 130 -2.66 20.90 -3.86
CA GLU A 130 -1.47 20.39 -3.17
C GLU A 130 -1.74 20.11 -1.68
N LYS A 131 -2.97 20.34 -1.21
CA LYS A 131 -3.33 20.21 0.20
C LYS A 131 -4.06 18.90 0.46
N VAL A 132 -3.44 18.01 1.21
CA VAL A 132 -4.07 16.77 1.69
C VAL A 132 -5.23 17.08 2.65
N THR A 133 -6.42 16.60 2.31
CA THR A 133 -7.65 16.78 3.08
C THR A 133 -7.97 15.57 3.95
N GLY A 134 -7.58 14.36 3.54
CA GLY A 134 -7.88 13.13 4.28
C GLY A 134 -7.38 11.86 3.59
N LEU A 135 -7.68 10.71 4.18
CA LEU A 135 -7.33 9.39 3.66
C LEU A 135 -8.60 8.53 3.55
N LYS A 136 -8.61 7.62 2.58
CA LYS A 136 -9.65 6.60 2.40
C LYS A 136 -9.02 5.27 2.04
N ILE A 137 -9.53 4.18 2.58
CA ILE A 137 -9.10 2.82 2.22
C ILE A 137 -10.28 1.99 1.74
N GLU A 138 -10.09 1.24 0.66
CA GLU A 138 -11.10 0.39 0.05
C GLU A 138 -10.54 -1.02 -0.19
N LEU A 139 -11.31 -2.06 0.08
CA LEU A 139 -10.92 -3.43 -0.25
C LEU A 139 -11.24 -3.71 -1.72
N LEU A 140 -10.22 -4.09 -2.50
CA LEU A 140 -10.39 -4.46 -3.91
C LEU A 140 -10.67 -5.95 -4.08
N GLY A 141 -10.11 -6.80 -3.23
CA GLY A 141 -10.30 -8.24 -3.31
C GLY A 141 -9.22 -9.03 -2.59
N LYS A 142 -9.06 -10.29 -3.01
CA LYS A 142 -8.09 -11.23 -2.46
C LYS A 142 -7.16 -11.74 -3.56
N THR A 143 -5.87 -11.78 -3.24
CA THR A 143 -4.76 -12.26 -4.07
C THR A 143 -3.95 -13.31 -3.30
N CYS A 144 -2.81 -13.72 -3.86
CA CYS A 144 -1.75 -14.35 -3.07
C CYS A 144 -1.19 -13.36 -2.03
N ILE A 145 -0.49 -13.87 -1.01
CA ILE A 145 0.24 -13.01 -0.06
C ILE A 145 1.39 -12.37 -0.82
N ALA A 146 1.24 -11.08 -1.12
CA ALA A 146 2.18 -10.34 -1.96
C ALA A 146 3.49 -10.09 -1.21
N SER A 147 4.62 -10.36 -1.88
CA SER A 147 5.94 -9.87 -1.49
C SER A 147 6.32 -8.59 -2.24
N SER A 148 5.72 -8.36 -3.42
CA SER A 148 5.87 -7.12 -4.19
C SER A 148 4.61 -6.86 -5.02
N ILE A 149 4.28 -5.58 -5.21
CA ILE A 149 3.14 -5.13 -6.03
C ILE A 149 3.65 -4.04 -6.97
N SER A 150 3.33 -4.16 -8.26
CA SER A 150 3.67 -3.16 -9.27
C SER A 150 2.45 -2.89 -10.15
N TYR A 151 1.97 -1.65 -10.11
CA TYR A 151 0.99 -1.17 -11.09
C TYR A 151 1.71 -0.85 -12.39
N LEU A 152 1.16 -1.31 -13.52
CA LEU A 152 1.72 -1.03 -14.84
C LEU A 152 0.99 0.16 -15.47
N ASP A 153 -0.21 -0.12 -15.99
CA ASP A 153 -1.13 0.81 -16.62
C ASP A 153 -2.42 0.03 -16.98
N ASN A 154 -3.48 0.73 -17.39
CA ASN A 154 -4.73 0.14 -17.89
C ASN A 154 -5.31 -0.92 -16.96
N ASP A 155 -5.37 -0.62 -15.66
CA ASP A 155 -5.90 -1.49 -14.61
C ASP A 155 -5.11 -2.77 -14.36
N VAL A 156 -3.92 -2.90 -14.95
CA VAL A 156 -3.06 -4.08 -14.81
C VAL A 156 -2.15 -3.92 -13.61
N VAL A 157 -2.32 -4.82 -12.64
CA VAL A 157 -1.46 -4.95 -11.46
C VAL A 157 -0.70 -6.26 -11.53
N PHE A 158 0.63 -6.21 -11.37
CA PHE A 158 1.44 -7.38 -11.04
C PHE A 158 1.53 -7.56 -9.53
N VAL A 159 1.09 -8.72 -9.06
CA VAL A 159 1.27 -9.15 -7.68
C VAL A 159 2.20 -10.36 -7.67
N CYS A 160 3.40 -10.17 -7.11
CA CYS A 160 4.39 -11.23 -6.95
C CYS A 160 4.32 -11.78 -5.51
N SER A 161 4.48 -13.10 -5.37
CA SER A 161 4.63 -13.74 -4.07
C SER A 161 5.91 -14.56 -4.01
N SER A 162 6.70 -14.34 -2.95
CA SER A 162 7.84 -15.19 -2.60
C SER A 162 7.42 -16.44 -1.81
N TYR A 163 6.14 -16.55 -1.42
CA TYR A 163 5.56 -17.74 -0.81
C TYR A 163 5.18 -18.75 -1.90
N GLY A 164 6.19 -19.29 -2.58
CA GLY A 164 6.01 -20.50 -3.37
C GLY A 164 5.98 -21.69 -2.40
N ASP A 165 4.94 -22.53 -2.49
CA ASP A 165 4.78 -23.73 -1.68
C ASP A 165 6.10 -24.53 -1.58
N SER A 166 6.63 -24.65 -0.36
CA SER A 166 7.86 -25.38 -0.02
C SER A 166 7.73 -26.91 -0.13
N GLN A 167 6.91 -27.42 -1.05
CA GLN A 167 6.77 -28.86 -1.33
C GLN A 167 6.81 -29.18 -2.83
N SER A 168 7.75 -28.59 -3.57
CA SER A 168 8.41 -29.29 -4.69
C SER A 168 9.59 -28.45 -5.18
N SER A 169 10.61 -29.10 -5.68
CA SER A 169 11.95 -28.58 -6.02
C SER A 169 12.02 -27.60 -7.21
N LYS A 170 11.02 -26.75 -7.42
CA LYS A 170 11.09 -25.60 -8.34
C LYS A 170 10.32 -24.43 -7.73
N GLY A 171 11.04 -23.43 -7.21
CA GLY A 171 10.45 -22.18 -6.75
C GLY A 171 9.71 -21.52 -7.90
N LYS A 172 8.37 -21.62 -7.90
CA LYS A 172 7.52 -20.94 -8.88
C LYS A 172 7.16 -19.58 -8.30
N GLU A 173 7.68 -18.53 -8.91
CA GLU A 173 7.21 -17.17 -8.67
C GLU A 173 5.80 -17.06 -9.28
N LEU A 174 4.79 -16.94 -8.41
CA LEU A 174 3.41 -16.73 -8.85
C LEU A 174 3.23 -15.25 -9.15
N VAL A 175 3.08 -14.95 -10.43
CA VAL A 175 2.73 -13.63 -10.95
C VAL A 175 1.24 -13.64 -11.24
N ALA A 176 0.45 -12.97 -10.39
CA ALA A 176 -0.96 -12.74 -10.69
C ALA A 176 -1.08 -11.40 -11.42
N VAL A 177 -1.75 -11.42 -12.58
CA VAL A 177 -2.22 -10.21 -13.26
C VAL A 177 -3.66 -9.97 -12.82
N MET A 178 -3.88 -8.88 -12.10
CA MET A 178 -5.22 -8.46 -11.71
C MET A 178 -5.64 -7.29 -12.61
N HIS A 179 -6.80 -7.39 -13.26
CA HIS A 179 -7.43 -6.30 -14.01
C HIS A 179 -8.45 -5.64 -13.07
N THR A 180 -8.08 -4.57 -12.35
CA THR A 180 -9.00 -3.98 -11.36
C THR A 180 -8.77 -2.50 -11.12
N ILE A 181 -9.31 -1.65 -11.99
CA ILE A 181 -9.83 -0.32 -11.61
C ILE A 181 -11.03 0.01 -12.53
N GLN A 182 -12.18 -0.66 -12.33
CA GLN A 182 -13.41 -0.10 -12.92
C GLN A 182 -13.75 1.20 -12.19
N GLU A 183 -13.63 2.34 -12.87
CA GLU A 183 -14.27 3.58 -12.43
C GLU A 183 -15.76 3.30 -12.22
N SER A 184 -16.26 3.64 -11.03
CA SER A 184 -17.63 3.42 -10.62
C SER A 184 -18.59 4.36 -11.36
N ASN A 185 -18.90 4.06 -12.61
CA ASN A 185 -20.03 4.65 -13.33
C ASN A 185 -21.14 3.63 -13.52
N SER A 186 -22.18 3.75 -12.68
CA SER A 186 -23.54 3.22 -12.80
C SER A 186 -23.78 1.70 -12.96
N SER A 187 -24.43 1.14 -11.92
CA SER A 187 -25.47 0.11 -11.95
C SER A 187 -25.20 -1.29 -12.53
N THR A 188 -24.08 -1.94 -12.24
CA THR A 188 -24.00 -3.40 -12.39
C THR A 188 -23.51 -4.08 -11.11
N GLN A 189 -24.22 -5.14 -10.70
CA GLN A 189 -23.94 -5.90 -9.48
C GLN A 189 -22.49 -6.40 -9.45
N PRO A 190 -21.84 -6.46 -8.27
CA PRO A 190 -20.49 -7.00 -8.14
C PRO A 190 -20.46 -8.49 -8.53
N PRO A 191 -19.41 -8.97 -9.22
CA PRO A 191 -19.20 -10.40 -9.47
C PRO A 191 -19.13 -11.18 -8.16
N LEU A 192 -19.72 -12.38 -8.13
CA LEU A 192 -19.78 -13.22 -6.93
C LEU A 192 -18.42 -13.84 -6.57
N GLU A 193 -17.53 -14.02 -7.54
CA GLU A 193 -16.18 -14.54 -7.31
C GLU A 193 -15.28 -14.20 -8.51
N VAL A 194 -14.04 -13.77 -8.25
CA VAL A 194 -13.00 -13.55 -9.26
C VAL A 194 -11.92 -14.59 -9.02
N GLN A 195 -11.81 -15.58 -9.90
CA GLN A 195 -10.82 -16.64 -9.79
C GLN A 195 -9.78 -16.48 -10.91
N ALA A 196 -8.50 -16.48 -10.52
CA ALA A 196 -7.40 -16.51 -11.46
C ALA A 196 -7.13 -17.97 -11.85
N VAL A 197 -7.30 -18.31 -13.13
CA VAL A 197 -7.07 -19.67 -13.64
C VAL A 197 -5.76 -19.69 -14.42
N PRO A 198 -4.81 -20.58 -14.09
CA PRO A 198 -3.60 -20.78 -14.90
C PRO A 198 -3.98 -21.43 -16.23
N ARG A 199 -3.62 -20.81 -17.36
CA ARG A 199 -3.73 -21.46 -18.67
C ARG A 199 -2.55 -22.42 -18.85
N GLU A 200 -2.82 -23.66 -19.27
CA GLU A 200 -1.75 -24.57 -19.68
C GLU A 200 -0.99 -23.96 -20.86
N GLY A 201 0.30 -23.66 -20.63
CA GLY A 201 1.24 -23.24 -21.68
C GLY A 201 1.71 -21.78 -21.62
N ASP A 202 1.06 -20.90 -20.86
CA ASP A 202 1.44 -19.48 -20.78
C ASP A 202 1.62 -19.01 -19.32
N MET A 203 2.61 -18.14 -19.10
CA MET A 203 2.88 -17.47 -17.81
C MET A 203 1.79 -16.45 -17.40
N ALA A 204 0.67 -16.39 -18.12
CA ALA A 204 -0.43 -15.47 -17.88
C ALA A 204 -1.63 -16.21 -17.26
N MET A 205 -2.13 -15.71 -16.13
CA MET A 205 -3.42 -16.13 -15.59
C MET A 205 -4.53 -15.38 -16.32
N GLN A 206 -5.57 -16.12 -16.74
CA GLN A 206 -6.79 -15.51 -17.26
C GLN A 206 -7.79 -15.36 -16.10
N ILE A 207 -8.46 -14.21 -16.06
CA ILE A 207 -9.54 -13.97 -15.10
C ILE A 207 -10.84 -14.52 -15.69
N GLU A 208 -11.45 -15.50 -15.03
CA GLU A 208 -12.81 -15.92 -15.33
C GLU A 208 -13.78 -15.25 -14.36
N LYS A 209 -14.82 -14.58 -14.89
CA LYS A 209 -15.91 -14.02 -14.09
C LYS A 209 -17.02 -15.05 -13.98
N GLY A 210 -17.26 -15.56 -12.78
CA GLY A 210 -18.45 -16.33 -12.47
C GLY A 210 -19.67 -15.42 -12.36
N TYR A 211 -20.61 -15.53 -13.30
CA TYR A 211 -21.93 -14.91 -13.18
C TYR A 211 -22.93 -15.93 -12.66
N ALA A 212 -23.76 -15.54 -11.68
CA ALA A 212 -24.90 -16.37 -11.31
C ALA A 212 -25.78 -16.60 -12.55
N PRO A 213 -26.25 -17.83 -12.81
CA PRO A 213 -27.25 -18.04 -13.84
C PRO A 213 -28.48 -17.19 -13.51
N PRO A 214 -29.13 -16.56 -14.51
CA PRO A 214 -30.33 -15.77 -14.27
C PRO A 214 -31.38 -16.64 -13.58
N ALA A 215 -31.99 -16.11 -12.51
CA ALA A 215 -33.08 -16.79 -11.82
C ALA A 215 -34.18 -17.15 -12.82
N LEU A 216 -34.43 -18.45 -13.00
CA LEU A 216 -35.54 -18.94 -13.82
C LEU A 216 -36.84 -18.41 -13.22
N THR A 217 -37.44 -17.41 -13.89
CA THR A 217 -38.78 -16.94 -13.54
C THR A 217 -39.76 -17.97 -14.09
N ILE A 218 -40.19 -18.90 -13.24
CA ILE A 218 -41.28 -19.82 -13.58
C ILE A 218 -42.55 -18.97 -13.58
N LYS A 219 -43.13 -18.74 -14.77
CA LYS A 219 -44.47 -18.16 -14.87
C LYS A 219 -45.47 -19.18 -14.30
N PRO A 220 -46.36 -18.81 -13.38
CA PRO A 220 -47.44 -19.71 -12.98
C PRO A 220 -48.34 -19.96 -14.19
N VAL A 221 -48.67 -21.24 -14.42
CA VAL A 221 -49.74 -21.68 -15.31
C VAL A 221 -51.02 -21.76 -14.50
#